data_AF-A0A1V6IKA5-F1
#
_entry.id   AF-A0A1V6IKA5-F1
#
_cell.length_a   1.000
_cell.length_b   1.000
_cell.length_c   1.000
_cell.angle_alpha   90.00
_cell.angle_beta   90.00
_cell.angle_gamma   90.00
#
_symmetry.space_group_name_H-M   'P 1'
#
loop_
_entity.id
_entity.type
_entity.pdbx_description
1 polymer ?
#
loop_
_entity_poly.entity_id
_entity_poly.type
_entity_poly.pdbx_seq_one_letter_code
_entity_poly.pdbx_strand_id
1 'polypeptide(L)'
;MEISWEEKDMLKKIVENQYTGGAYRRATWIEKVCRSKRDKDVLDVLCQKGLAEIGLGGTVAGDTYRACWLTEKGKYLIGAE
;
A
#
# COMPACT_ATOMS: atom_id res chain seq x y z
N MET A 1 0.87 4.87 -19.39
CA MET A 1 0.44 3.69 -18.62
C MET A 1 -0.97 3.97 -18.15
N GLU A 2 -1.93 3.15 -18.57
CA GLU A 2 -3.32 3.28 -18.14
C GLU A 2 -3.51 2.54 -16.82
N ILE A 3 -4.15 3.19 -15.85
CA ILE A 3 -4.54 2.58 -14.57
C ILE A 3 -6.05 2.65 -14.43
N SER A 4 -6.65 1.59 -13.90
CA SER A 4 -8.09 1.57 -13.67
C SER A 4 -8.46 2.44 -12.48
N TRP A 5 -9.77 2.74 -12.34
CA TRP A 5 -10.26 3.45 -11.16
C TRP A 5 -10.00 2.67 -9.88
N GLU A 6 -10.18 1.34 -9.90
CA GLU A 6 -9.91 0.46 -8.75
C GLU A 6 -8.44 0.46 -8.36
N GLU A 7 -7.53 0.44 -9.33
CA GLU A 7 -6.09 0.54 -9.09
C GLU A 7 -5.73 1.88 -8.46
N LYS A 8 -6.27 2.98 -8.99
CA LYS A 8 -6.05 4.33 -8.47
C LYS A 8 -6.61 4.49 -7.05
N ASP A 9 -7.77 3.91 -6.78
CA ASP A 9 -8.38 3.87 -5.44
C ASP A 9 -7.50 3.10 -4.45
N MET A 10 -6.99 1.93 -4.86
CA MET A 10 -6.07 1.15 -4.03
C MET A 10 -4.76 1.92 -3.74
N LEU A 11 -4.18 2.61 -4.72
CA LEU A 11 -2.99 3.45 -4.49
C LEU A 11 -3.23 4.51 -3.41
N LYS A 12 -4.39 5.19 -3.44
CA LYS A 12 -4.77 6.17 -2.42
C LYS A 12 -4.97 5.53 -1.05
N LYS A 13 -5.70 4.41 -0.99
CA LYS A 13 -5.92 3.66 0.25
C LYS A 13 -4.61 3.28 0.92
N ILE A 14 -3.60 2.85 0.15
CA ILE A 14 -2.28 2.51 0.70
C ILE A 14 -1.68 3.72 1.43
N VAL A 15 -1.69 4.92 0.85
CA VAL A 15 -1.10 6.11 1.51
C VAL A 15 -1.93 6.57 2.70
N GLU A 16 -3.25 6.60 2.57
CA GLU A 16 -4.16 7.10 3.60
C GLU A 16 -4.24 6.19 4.84
N ASN A 17 -3.86 4.91 4.71
CA ASN A 17 -3.93 3.92 5.78
C ASN A 17 -2.56 3.51 6.34
N GLN A 18 -1.51 4.31 6.08
CA GLN A 18 -0.20 4.12 6.70
C GLN A 18 -0.30 3.95 8.21
N TYR A 19 0.40 2.95 8.75
CA TYR A 19 0.39 2.72 10.19
C TYR A 19 1.16 3.85 10.87
N THR A 20 0.49 4.58 11.76
CA THR A 20 1.11 5.62 12.59
C THR A 20 1.46 5.02 13.95
N GLY A 21 2.74 5.03 14.28
CA GLY A 21 3.26 4.57 15.56
C GLY A 21 4.21 5.62 16.13
N GLY A 22 3.72 6.47 17.02
CA GLY A 22 4.44 7.67 17.46
C GLY A 22 4.55 8.72 16.36
N ALA A 23 5.72 9.37 16.22
CA ALA A 23 5.96 10.40 15.21
C ALA A 23 6.26 9.88 13.79
N TYR A 24 6.34 8.57 13.60
CA TYR A 24 6.80 7.97 12.34
C TYR A 24 5.67 7.33 11.54
N ARG A 25 5.60 7.65 10.24
CA ARG A 25 4.77 6.94 9.27
C ARG A 25 5.45 5.64 8.89
N ARG A 26 4.72 4.53 9.00
CA ARG A 26 5.19 3.19 8.65
C ARG A 26 4.36 2.63 7.50
N ALA A 27 4.82 1.51 6.95
CA ALA A 27 4.13 0.81 5.88
C ALA A 27 2.68 0.47 6.25
N THR A 28 1.84 0.31 5.23
CA THR A 28 0.40 0.10 5.42
C THR A 28 0.11 -1.36 5.65
N TRP A 29 -0.73 -1.68 6.64
CA TRP A 29 -1.20 -3.04 6.85
C TRP A 29 -2.01 -3.52 5.65
N ILE A 30 -1.63 -4.66 5.05
CA ILE A 30 -2.39 -5.21 3.91
C ILE A 30 -3.85 -5.43 4.31
N GLU A 31 -4.10 -6.00 5.49
CA GLU A 31 -5.47 -6.29 5.96
C GLU A 31 -6.31 -5.02 6.26
N LYS A 32 -5.69 -3.83 6.34
CA LYS A 32 -6.45 -2.58 6.44
C LYS A 32 -7.05 -2.14 5.10
N VAL A 33 -6.31 -2.37 4.01
CA VAL A 33 -6.67 -1.90 2.66
C VAL A 33 -7.23 -3.00 1.77
N CYS A 34 -6.92 -4.27 2.06
CA CYS A 34 -7.43 -5.44 1.37
C CYS A 34 -8.42 -6.21 2.25
N ARG A 35 -9.72 -5.98 2.05
CA ARG A 35 -10.79 -6.64 2.82
C ARG A 35 -11.40 -7.83 2.08
N SER A 36 -11.10 -7.97 0.80
CA SER A 36 -11.61 -9.01 -0.08
C SER A 36 -10.50 -9.65 -0.90
N LYS A 37 -10.80 -10.81 -1.52
CA LYS A 37 -9.89 -11.43 -2.50
C LYS A 37 -9.61 -10.48 -3.68
N ARG A 38 -10.63 -9.77 -4.15
CA ARG A 38 -10.51 -8.79 -5.23
C ARG A 38 -9.51 -7.69 -4.89
N ASP A 39 -9.52 -7.18 -3.67
CA ASP A 39 -8.55 -6.16 -3.24
C ASP A 39 -7.11 -6.69 -3.31
N LYS A 40 -6.90 -7.96 -2.91
CA LYS A 40 -5.59 -8.63 -2.99
C LYS A 40 -5.16 -8.80 -4.45
N ASP A 41 -6.08 -9.17 -5.33
CA ASP A 41 -5.81 -9.27 -6.77
C ASP A 41 -5.42 -7.90 -7.36
N VAL A 42 -6.08 -6.80 -6.95
CA VAL A 42 -5.70 -5.44 -7.38
C VAL A 42 -4.31 -5.08 -6.86
N LEU A 43 -4.00 -5.37 -5.58
CA LEU A 43 -2.67 -5.13 -5.01
C LEU A 43 -1.57 -5.91 -5.74
N ASP A 44 -1.82 -7.17 -6.09
CA ASP A 44 -0.87 -8.00 -6.84
C ASP A 44 -0.61 -7.43 -8.24
N VAL A 45 -1.66 -6.96 -8.94
CA VAL A 45 -1.51 -6.29 -10.24
C VAL A 45 -0.70 -5.00 -10.10
N LEU A 46 -0.92 -4.20 -9.05
CA LEU A 46 -0.12 -3.01 -8.78
C LEU A 46 1.36 -3.35 -8.53
N CYS A 47 1.64 -4.47 -7.85
CA CYS A 47 3.00 -4.96 -7.65
C CYS A 47 3.65 -5.39 -8.97
N GLN A 48 2.93 -6.14 -9.81
CA GLN A 48 3.41 -6.52 -11.15
C GLN A 48 3.70 -5.31 -12.05
N LYS A 49 2.94 -4.22 -11.90
CA LYS A 49 3.15 -2.96 -12.62
C LYS A 49 4.31 -2.12 -12.04
N GLY A 50 4.93 -2.56 -10.94
CA GLY A 50 5.97 -1.84 -10.21
C GLY A 50 5.46 -0.54 -9.60
N LEU A 51 4.21 -0.52 -9.13
CA LEU A 51 3.57 0.65 -8.51
C LEU A 51 3.51 0.54 -6.99
N ALA A 52 3.39 -0.67 -6.47
CA ALA A 52 3.45 -0.97 -5.06
C ALA A 52 4.41 -2.13 -4.80
N GLU A 53 4.82 -2.28 -3.56
CA GLU A 53 5.56 -3.45 -3.07
C GLU A 53 4.88 -4.00 -1.82
N ILE A 54 5.08 -5.30 -1.58
CA ILE A 54 4.66 -5.98 -0.37
C ILE A 54 5.88 -6.48 0.40
N GLY A 55 5.77 -6.50 1.72
CA GLY A 55 6.83 -7.05 2.56
C GLY A 55 6.41 -7.11 4.03
N LEU A 56 7.39 -7.00 4.92
CA LEU A 56 7.15 -6.98 6.36
C LEU A 56 7.30 -5.55 6.90
N GLY A 57 6.24 -5.08 7.57
CA GLY A 57 6.30 -3.91 8.43
C GLY A 57 6.49 -4.33 9.89
N GLY A 58 6.90 -3.39 10.74
CA GLY A 58 7.04 -3.59 12.18
C GLY A 58 6.18 -2.62 12.97
N THR A 59 5.53 -3.09 14.03
CA THR A 59 4.83 -2.23 15.00
C THR A 59 5.85 -1.47 15.87
N VAL A 60 5.36 -0.58 16.74
CA VAL A 60 6.22 0.09 17.73
C VAL A 60 6.76 -0.91 18.75
N ALA A 61 5.99 -1.95 19.08
CA ALA A 61 6.37 -3.00 20.03
C ALA A 61 7.34 -4.05 19.45
N GLY A 62 7.62 -4.00 18.14
CA GLY A 62 8.53 -4.93 17.46
C GLY A 62 7.84 -6.09 16.75
N ASP A 63 6.50 -6.20 16.83
CA ASP A 63 5.76 -7.24 16.10
C ASP A 63 5.80 -6.99 14.59
N THR A 64 6.08 -8.04 13.83
CA THR A 64 6.08 -7.96 12.36
C THR A 64 4.69 -8.16 11.78
N TYR A 65 4.48 -7.63 10.58
CA TYR A 65 3.24 -7.83 9.85
C TYR A 65 3.37 -7.74 8.34
N ARG A 66 2.40 -8.31 7.62
CA ARG A 66 2.31 -8.15 6.17
C ARG A 66 1.90 -6.72 5.81
N ALA A 67 2.80 -6.03 5.12
CA ALA A 67 2.68 -4.63 4.78
C ALA A 67 2.74 -4.40 3.28
N CYS A 68 2.26 -3.23 2.86
CA CYS A 68 2.40 -2.71 1.51
C CYS A 68 2.77 -1.22 1.54
N TRP A 69 3.47 -0.76 0.50
CA TRP A 69 3.82 0.64 0.30
C TRP A 69 3.89 0.96 -1.19
N LEU A 70 3.78 2.24 -1.53
CA LEU A 70 3.96 2.69 -2.90
C LEU A 70 5.44 2.80 -3.24
N THR A 71 5.78 2.41 -4.46
CA THR A 71 7.04 2.81 -5.10
C THR A 71 6.97 4.29 -5.48
N GLU A 72 8.10 4.89 -5.82
CA GLU A 72 8.15 6.27 -6.37
C GLU A 72 7.25 6.42 -7.61
N LYS A 73 7.18 5.39 -8.46
CA LYS A 73 6.29 5.37 -9.63
C LYS A 73 4.82 5.36 -9.22
N GLY A 74 4.45 4.61 -8.18
CA GLY A 74 3.08 4.57 -7.65
C GLY A 74 2.65 5.89 -7.04
N LYS A 75 3.53 6.53 -6.26
CA LYS A 75 3.30 7.84 -5.67
C LYS A 75 3.04 8.93 -6.72
N TYR A 76 3.85 8.95 -7.78
CA TYR A 76 3.73 9.91 -8.88
C TYR A 76 2.33 9.93 -9.52
N LEU A 77 1.67 8.76 -9.64
CA LEU A 77 0.35 8.64 -10.27
C LEU A 77 -0.79 9.26 -9.46
N ILE A 78 -0.58 9.43 -8.15
CA ILE A 78 -1.57 10.02 -7.25
C ILE A 78 -1.11 11.37 -6.68
N GLY A 79 0.05 11.88 -7.10
CA GLY A 79 0.61 13.12 -6.58
C GLY A 79 0.97 13.05 -5.09
N ALA A 80 1.36 11.87 -4.60
CA ALA A 80 1.86 11.71 -3.24
C ALA A 80 3.38 11.98 -3.21
N GLU A 81 3.87 12.65 -2.17
CA GLU A 81 5.29 12.87 -1.89
C GLU A 81 5.86 11.74 -0.99
#